data_AF-A0AAV5WHU2-F1
#
_entry.id   AF-A0AAV5WHU2-F1
#
_cell.length_a   1.000
_cell.length_b   1.000
_cell.length_c   1.000
_cell.angle_alpha   90.00
_cell.angle_beta   90.00
_cell.angle_gamma   90.00
#
_symmetry.space_group_name_H-M   'P 1'
#
loop_
_entity.id
_entity.type
_entity.pdbx_description
1 polymer ?
#
loop_
_entity_poly.entity_id
_entity_poly.type
_entity_poly.pdbx_seq_one_letter_code
_entity_poly.pdbx_strand_id
1 'polypeptide(L)'
;MAKKMSKASPLALGEALPLSAKTKKRVLKEWQNVLAHDPKLFQKAWVGSANRSMSIKQIFGIPLDQDAGENVSFSNLYTLIEDFMTKVVRATNIQGSKIIK
;
A
#
# COMPACT_ATOMS: atom_id res chain seq x y z
N MET A 1 10.79 31.32 -33.33
CA MET A 1 10.39 31.06 -31.93
C MET A 1 10.07 29.59 -31.77
N ALA A 2 10.93 28.80 -31.13
CA ALA A 2 10.72 27.36 -30.99
C ALA A 2 9.97 27.06 -29.68
N LYS A 3 8.73 26.56 -29.81
CA LYS A 3 7.87 26.15 -28.70
C LYS A 3 8.42 24.83 -28.13
N LYS A 4 9.12 24.87 -26.99
CA LYS A 4 9.53 23.67 -26.25
C LYS A 4 8.27 23.01 -25.68
N MET A 5 7.76 21.99 -26.36
CA MET A 5 6.80 21.06 -25.77
C MET A 5 7.52 20.22 -24.72
N SER A 6 7.21 20.43 -23.44
CA SER A 6 7.62 19.50 -22.39
C SER A 6 6.82 18.22 -22.58
N LYS A 7 7.47 17.15 -23.05
CA LYS A 7 6.94 15.80 -22.90
C LYS A 7 6.89 15.50 -21.39
N ALA A 8 5.72 15.64 -20.78
CA ALA A 8 5.48 15.01 -19.49
C ALA A 8 5.54 13.49 -19.73
N SER A 9 6.59 12.85 -19.21
CA SER A 9 6.77 11.40 -19.32
C SER A 9 5.77 10.71 -18.38
N PRO A 10 4.98 9.71 -18.82
CA PRO A 10 3.86 9.17 -18.03
C PRO A 10 4.23 8.41 -16.75
N LEU A 11 5.52 8.18 -16.46
CA LEU A 11 5.96 7.43 -15.27
C LEU A 11 7.32 7.92 -14.77
N ALA A 12 7.55 9.24 -14.72
CA ALA A 12 8.56 9.72 -13.79
C ALA A 12 8.03 9.40 -12.38
N LEU A 13 8.47 8.28 -11.80
CA LEU A 13 8.53 8.13 -10.35
C LEU A 13 9.28 9.36 -9.87
N GLY A 14 8.54 10.43 -9.54
CA GLY A 14 9.13 11.67 -9.08
C GLY A 14 10.11 11.30 -7.98
N GLU A 15 11.32 11.83 -8.04
CA GLU A 15 12.38 11.53 -7.08
C GLU A 15 11.92 11.99 -5.68
N ALA A 16 11.14 11.15 -5.01
CA ALA A 16 10.71 11.38 -3.66
C ALA A 16 11.97 11.32 -2.80
N LEU A 17 12.25 12.42 -2.10
CA LEU A 17 13.39 12.47 -1.20
C LEU A 17 13.27 11.34 -0.16
N PRO A 18 14.38 10.65 0.16
CA PRO A 18 14.36 9.63 1.20
C PRO A 18 13.80 10.19 2.52
N LEU A 19 12.95 9.42 3.19
CA LEU A 19 12.45 9.78 4.51
C LEU A 19 13.62 9.96 5.49
N SER A 20 13.52 10.99 6.35
CA SER A 20 14.50 11.18 7.42
C SER A 20 14.55 9.97 8.36
N ALA A 21 15.70 9.73 9.00
CA ALA A 21 15.84 8.63 9.97
C ALA A 21 14.82 8.73 11.12
N LYS A 22 14.50 9.95 11.58
CA LYS A 22 13.46 10.20 12.59
C LYS A 22 12.09 9.76 12.10
N THR A 23 11.74 10.11 10.85
CA THR A 23 10.47 9.72 10.24
C THR A 23 10.38 8.21 10.05
N LYS A 24 11.44 7.56 9.55
CA LYS A 24 11.50 6.10 9.39
C LYS A 24 11.26 5.38 10.73
N LYS A 25 11.94 5.80 11.80
CA LYS A 25 11.73 5.24 13.15
C LYS A 25 10.30 5.42 13.64
N ARG A 26 9.70 6.60 13.41
CA ARG A 26 8.30 6.85 13.77
C ARG A 26 7.36 5.94 13.00
N VAL A 27 7.53 5.81 11.68
CA VAL A 27 6.71 4.91 10.84
C VAL A 27 6.77 3.48 11.35
N LEU A 28 7.97 2.95 11.63
CA LEU A 28 8.13 1.59 12.16
C LEU A 28 7.42 1.39 13.51
N LYS A 29 7.58 2.34 14.43
CA LYS A 29 6.93 2.28 15.75
C LYS A 29 5.40 2.33 15.62
N GLU A 30 4.88 3.30 14.88
CA GLU A 30 3.44 3.45 14.74
C GLU A 30 2.83 2.31 13.92
N TRP A 31 3.56 1.75 12.94
CA TRP A 31 3.10 0.57 12.19
C TRP A 31 2.76 -0.60 13.12
N GLN A 32 3.66 -0.90 14.06
CA GLN A 32 3.44 -1.96 15.05
C GLN A 32 2.25 -1.63 15.97
N ASN A 33 2.15 -0.39 16.44
CA ASN A 33 1.06 0.05 17.30
C ASN A 33 -0.32 -0.06 16.62
N VAL A 34 -0.39 0.32 15.34
CA VAL A 34 -1.61 0.28 14.53
C VAL A 34 -2.10 -1.16 14.37
N LEU A 35 -1.20 -2.10 14.02
CA LEU A 35 -1.57 -3.50 13.86
C LEU A 35 -1.92 -4.18 15.19
N ALA A 36 -1.31 -3.75 16.30
CA ALA A 36 -1.67 -4.24 17.63
C ALA A 36 -3.06 -3.77 18.07
N HIS A 37 -3.46 -2.53 17.73
CA HIS A 37 -4.77 -1.98 18.09
C HIS A 37 -5.91 -2.50 17.19
N ASP A 38 -5.66 -2.72 15.90
CA ASP A 38 -6.63 -3.30 14.99
C ASP A 38 -6.02 -4.44 14.14
N PRO A 39 -6.00 -5.68 14.66
CA PRO A 39 -5.47 -6.84 13.95
C PRO A 39 -6.23 -7.17 12.66
N LYS A 40 -7.44 -6.62 12.47
CA LYS A 40 -8.26 -6.83 11.26
C LYS A 40 -8.27 -5.61 10.35
N LEU A 41 -7.37 -4.65 10.55
CA LEU A 41 -7.31 -3.40 9.80
C LEU A 41 -7.29 -3.66 8.29
N PHE A 42 -6.39 -4.53 7.82
CA PHE A 42 -6.24 -4.84 6.40
C PHE A 42 -7.47 -5.52 5.83
N GLN A 43 -8.07 -6.48 6.55
CA GLN A 43 -9.30 -7.12 6.13
C GLN A 43 -10.43 -6.10 5.94
N LYS A 44 -10.65 -5.24 6.94
CA LYS A 44 -11.69 -4.19 6.89
C LYS A 44 -11.44 -3.20 5.76
N ALA A 45 -10.19 -2.75 5.61
CA ALA A 45 -9.81 -1.80 4.57
C ALA A 45 -9.98 -2.40 3.17
N TRP A 46 -9.58 -3.67 3.00
CA TRP A 46 -9.67 -4.39 1.73
C TRP A 46 -11.11 -4.65 1.33
N VAL A 47 -11.93 -5.25 2.19
CA VAL A 47 -13.37 -5.47 1.96
C VAL A 47 -14.09 -4.14 1.74
N GLY A 48 -13.82 -3.15 2.59
CA GLY A 48 -14.40 -1.81 2.47
C GLY A 48 -14.06 -1.10 1.16
N SER A 49 -12.90 -1.40 0.55
CA SER A 49 -12.52 -0.82 -0.74
C SER A 49 -13.42 -1.31 -1.88
N ALA A 50 -13.73 -2.62 -1.93
CA ALA A 50 -14.63 -3.19 -2.92
C ALA A 50 -16.09 -2.80 -2.67
N ASN A 51 -16.54 -2.77 -1.40
CA ASN A 51 -17.90 -2.34 -1.08
C ASN A 51 -18.20 -0.90 -1.49
N ARG A 52 -17.17 -0.05 -1.60
CA ARG A 52 -17.30 1.35 -2.05
C ARG A 52 -16.98 1.56 -3.54
N SER A 53 -16.62 0.52 -4.28
CA SER A 53 -16.15 0.66 -5.66
C SER A 53 -16.72 -0.41 -6.59
N MET A 54 -17.59 0.02 -7.51
CA MET A 54 -18.18 -0.85 -8.53
C MET A 54 -17.11 -1.45 -9.44
N SER A 55 -16.06 -0.69 -9.77
CA SER A 55 -15.00 -1.18 -10.65
C SER A 55 -14.17 -2.29 -10.01
N ILE A 56 -13.88 -2.19 -8.71
CA ILE A 56 -13.20 -3.26 -7.97
C ILE A 56 -14.09 -4.52 -7.99
N LYS A 57 -15.38 -4.38 -7.67
CA LYS A 57 -16.31 -5.52 -7.72
C LYS A 57 -16.32 -6.20 -9.10
N GLN A 58 -16.41 -5.43 -10.17
CA GLN A 58 -16.39 -5.95 -11.55
C GLN A 58 -15.09 -6.68 -11.88
N ILE A 59 -13.92 -6.12 -11.54
CA ILE A 59 -12.60 -6.72 -11.82
C ILE A 59 -12.46 -8.07 -11.13
N PHE A 60 -12.95 -8.19 -9.89
CA PHE A 60 -12.86 -9.40 -9.09
C PHE A 60 -14.08 -10.33 -9.24
N GLY A 61 -15.01 -10.02 -10.14
CA GLY A 61 -16.20 -10.85 -10.38
C GLY A 61 -17.15 -10.92 -9.18
N ILE A 62 -17.17 -9.89 -8.33
CA ILE A 62 -18.09 -9.78 -7.20
C ILE A 62 -19.40 -9.16 -7.69
N PRO A 63 -20.56 -9.80 -7.50
CA PRO A 63 -21.87 -9.19 -7.75
C PRO A 63 -22.02 -7.84 -7.04
N LEU A 64 -22.66 -6.88 -7.70
CA LEU A 64 -22.72 -5.49 -7.20
C LEU A 64 -23.52 -5.36 -5.90
N ASP A 65 -24.50 -6.22 -5.69
CA ASP A 65 -25.35 -6.34 -4.50
C ASP A 65 -24.74 -7.20 -3.39
N GLN A 66 -23.73 -8.03 -3.69
CA GLN A 66 -23.06 -8.88 -2.71
C GLN A 66 -22.05 -8.08 -1.86
N ASP A 67 -21.99 -8.35 -0.56
CA ASP A 67 -20.90 -7.86 0.29
C ASP A 67 -19.57 -8.51 -0.12
N ALA A 68 -18.53 -7.70 -0.32
CA ALA A 68 -17.23 -8.19 -0.78
C ALA A 68 -16.54 -9.12 0.23
N GLY A 69 -16.92 -9.09 1.50
CA GLY A 69 -16.46 -9.99 2.55
C GLY A 69 -17.00 -11.41 2.40
N GLU A 70 -18.11 -11.61 1.70
CA GLU A 70 -18.68 -12.93 1.40
C GLU A 70 -17.94 -13.63 0.25
N ASN A 71 -17.26 -12.88 -0.61
CA ASN A 71 -16.40 -13.46 -1.64
C ASN A 71 -15.08 -13.92 -1.00
N VAL A 72 -14.95 -15.23 -0.75
CA VAL A 72 -13.79 -15.83 -0.07
C VAL A 72 -12.48 -15.57 -0.81
N SER A 73 -12.50 -15.64 -2.15
CA SER A 73 -11.30 -15.40 -2.97
C SER A 73 -10.79 -13.97 -2.81
N PHE A 74 -11.70 -13.00 -2.91
CA PHE A 74 -11.37 -11.59 -2.72
C PHE A 74 -10.97 -11.28 -1.29
N SER A 75 -11.81 -11.64 -0.32
CA SER A 75 -11.61 -11.30 1.08
C SER A 75 -10.28 -11.81 1.61
N ASN A 76 -9.85 -13.04 1.26
CA ASN A 76 -8.58 -13.61 1.75
C ASN A 76 -7.31 -12.92 1.23
N LEU A 77 -7.38 -12.06 0.22
CA LEU A 77 -6.20 -11.35 -0.31
C LEU A 77 -5.62 -10.33 0.69
N TYR A 78 -6.36 -9.94 1.75
CA TYR A 78 -5.87 -8.96 2.72
C TYR A 78 -4.55 -9.38 3.38
N THR A 79 -4.34 -10.69 3.61
CA THR A 79 -3.13 -11.21 4.27
C THR A 79 -1.88 -11.00 3.42
N LEU A 80 -2.01 -11.20 2.11
CA LEU A 80 -0.94 -10.94 1.14
C LEU A 80 -0.59 -9.45 1.10
N ILE A 81 -1.61 -8.60 1.13
CA ILE A 81 -1.45 -7.13 1.11
C ILE A 81 -0.78 -6.66 2.41
N GLU A 82 -1.20 -7.21 3.55
CA GLU A 82 -0.60 -6.91 4.87
C GLU A 82 0.88 -7.28 4.92
N ASP A 83 1.23 -8.49 4.45
CA ASP A 83 2.63 -8.95 4.39
C ASP A 83 3.46 -8.07 3.46
N PHE A 84 2.93 -7.75 2.27
CA PHE A 84 3.60 -6.85 1.32
C PHE A 84 3.89 -5.48 1.94
N MET A 85 2.88 -4.83 2.54
CA MET A 85 3.05 -3.52 3.16
C MET A 85 4.00 -3.57 4.36
N THR A 86 3.95 -4.65 5.16
CA THR A 86 4.89 -4.85 6.26
C THR A 86 6.33 -4.98 5.77
N LYS A 87 6.56 -5.70 4.67
CA LYS A 87 7.88 -5.81 4.02
C LYS A 87 8.35 -4.47 3.49
N VAL A 88 7.48 -3.69 2.83
CA VAL A 88 7.80 -2.33 2.36
C VAL A 88 8.24 -1.45 3.54
N VAL A 89 7.45 -1.39 4.60
CA VAL A 89 7.75 -0.58 5.79
C VAL A 89 9.08 -1.03 6.43
N ARG A 90 9.32 -2.34 6.58
CA ARG A 90 10.58 -2.86 7.14
C ARG A 90 11.79 -2.63 6.23
N ALA A 91 11.63 -2.75 4.91
CA ALA A 91 12.71 -2.54 3.94
C ALA A 91 13.21 -1.08 3.96
N THR A 92 12.34 -0.09 4.25
CA THR A 92 12.77 1.31 4.42
C THR A 92 13.80 1.51 5.54
N ASN A 93 13.95 0.54 6.45
CA ASN A 93 14.93 0.53 7.53
C ASN A 93 16.33 0.05 7.11
N ILE A 94 16.49 -0.60 5.95
CA ILE A 94 17.73 -1.30 5.56
C ILE A 94 18.79 -0.38 4.93
N GLN A 95 18.44 0.86 4.56
CA GLN A 95 19.40 1.81 3.95
C GLN A 95 20.27 2.56 4.98
N GLY A 96 20.91 1.81 5.88
CA GLY A 96 21.87 2.33 6.87
C GLY A 96 23.09 1.44 7.10
N SER A 97 23.16 0.27 6.47
CA SER A 97 24.38 -0.55 6.54
C SER A 97 25.43 0.05 5.63
N LYS A 98 26.40 0.75 6.22
CA LYS A 98 27.66 1.12 5.60
C LYS A 98 28.18 -0.09 4.81
N ILE A 99 28.41 0.10 3.51
CA ILE A 99 29.33 -0.76 2.77
C ILE A 99 30.68 -0.57 3.45
N ILE A 100 31.06 -1.53 4.29
CA ILE A 100 32.43 -1.63 4.79
C ILE A 100 33.25 -2.08 3.58
N LYS A 101 34.22 -1.26 3.21
CA LYS A 101 35.13 -1.46 2.08
C LYS A 101 35.94 -2.75 2.24
#